data_AF-X1TM86-F1
#
_entry.id   AF-X1TM86-F1
#
_cell.length_a   1.000
_cell.length_b   1.000
_cell.length_c   1.000
_cell.angle_alpha   90.00
_cell.angle_beta   90.00
_cell.angle_gamma   90.00
#
_symmetry.space_group_name_H-M   'P 1'
#
loop_
_entity.id
_entity.type
_entity.pdbx_description
1 polymer ?
#
loop_
_entity_poly.entity_id
_entity_poly.type
_entity_poly.pdbx_seq_one_letter_code
_entity_poly.pdbx_strand_id
1 'polypeptide(L)'
;YADWYWKHSVDADALRDEQYETVLAPILADVIDNIAHKEELPEYMQNLLQTMVHPEHAETGKSLLSIAAEVTTKIVDTVTMGGFKKMHQAANRDALSERMQIESGNILKMRRKCTEDYWNDVCAVNNYPPDESRLLYESQKPYPSIPDLITASRYLGDPYNPRFYAQELFDITDKDYMIWDWLSYQKLTTQQVQELFKRGVYDTDDTNRELARLGWHELDGFMVKSLAHSLPNPMIMAQGLLLQNANLESILTGISAADIKPDYAQTYLDAVM
;
A
#
# COMPACT_ATOMS: atom_id res chain seq x y z
N TYR A 1 46.44 30.79 51.10
CA TYR A 1 45.53 29.74 50.61
C TYR A 1 44.79 30.17 49.36
N ALA A 2 44.13 31.33 49.32
CA ALA A 2 43.46 31.83 48.11
C ALA A 2 44.37 31.95 46.87
N ASP A 3 45.57 32.52 47.01
CA ASP A 3 46.50 32.69 45.89
C ASP A 3 47.06 31.36 45.35
N TRP A 4 47.17 30.34 46.20
CA TRP A 4 47.60 29.01 45.80
C TRP A 4 46.53 28.32 44.96
N TYR A 5 45.26 28.41 45.39
CA TYR A 5 44.11 27.90 44.64
C TYR A 5 43.94 28.64 43.30
N TRP A 6 44.08 29.97 43.29
CA TRP A 6 43.96 30.75 42.06
C TRP A 6 45.06 30.41 41.06
N LYS A 7 46.31 30.32 41.52
CA LYS A 7 47.43 29.91 40.66
C LYS A 7 47.25 28.49 40.13
N HIS A 8 46.87 27.54 40.98
CA HIS A 8 46.63 26.16 40.53
C HIS A 8 45.41 26.03 39.62
N SER A 9 44.40 26.89 39.76
CA SER A 9 43.28 26.92 38.81
C SER A 9 43.68 27.48 37.46
N VAL A 10 44.51 28.53 37.42
CA VAL A 10 45.03 29.11 36.18
C VAL A 10 45.98 28.14 35.48
N ASP A 11 46.88 27.50 36.24
CA ASP A 11 47.79 26.48 35.72
C ASP A 11 47.03 25.24 35.20
N ALA A 12 45.93 24.85 35.86
CA ALA A 12 45.07 23.75 35.41
C ALA A 12 44.23 24.10 34.17
N ASP A 13 43.80 25.35 34.03
CA ASP A 13 43.11 25.84 32.84
C ASP A 13 44.07 25.89 31.64
N ALA A 14 45.29 26.42 31.82
CA ALA A 14 46.32 26.43 30.78
C ALA A 14 46.68 25.00 30.30
N LEU A 15 46.80 24.05 31.23
CA LEU A 15 47.13 22.65 30.90
C LEU A 15 45.97 21.93 30.17
N ARG A 16 44.73 22.34 30.42
CA ARG A 16 43.55 21.83 29.69
C ARG A 16 43.45 22.39 28.28
N ASP A 17 43.75 23.68 28.12
CA ASP A 17 43.77 24.33 26.80
C ASP A 17 44.90 23.74 25.92
N GLU A 18 46.08 23.49 26.50
CA GLU A 18 47.20 22.81 25.82
C GLU A 18 46.83 21.38 25.39
N GLN A 19 46.14 20.61 26.25
CA GLN A 19 45.65 19.28 25.90
C GLN A 19 44.58 19.31 24.80
N TYR A 20 43.72 20.33 24.78
CA TYR A 20 42.72 20.51 23.73
C TYR A 20 43.37 20.79 22.38
N GLU A 21 44.29 21.75 22.32
CA GLU A 21 45.01 22.11 21.09
C GLU A 21 45.85 20.95 20.55
N THR A 22 46.49 20.17 21.44
CA THR A 22 47.44 19.13 21.02
C THR A 22 46.75 17.81 20.64
N VAL A 23 45.62 17.47 21.28
CA VAL A 23 44.99 16.14 21.14
C VAL A 23 43.63 16.19 20.46
N LEU A 24 42.77 17.14 20.82
CA LEU A 24 41.36 17.16 20.39
C LEU A 24 41.15 17.97 19.10
N ALA A 25 41.83 19.11 18.96
CA ALA A 25 41.76 19.96 17.77
C ALA A 25 42.09 19.20 16.47
N PRO A 26 43.18 18.40 16.36
CA PRO A 26 43.46 17.66 15.13
C PRO A 26 42.43 16.56 14.82
N ILE A 27 41.80 15.95 15.83
CA ILE A 27 40.73 14.96 15.63
C ILE A 27 39.44 15.64 15.13
N LEU A 28 39.10 16.79 15.71
CA LEU A 28 37.95 17.59 15.27
C LEU A 28 38.15 18.14 13.86
N ALA A 29 39.37 18.57 13.53
CA ALA A 29 39.74 18.98 12.19
C ALA A 29 39.49 17.87 11.16
N ASP A 30 39.96 16.65 11.44
CA ASP A 30 39.76 15.50 10.54
C ASP A 30 38.26 15.15 10.39
N VAL A 31 37.48 15.17 11.48
CA VAL A 31 36.03 14.92 11.41
C VAL A 31 35.31 16.01 10.61
N ILE A 32 35.64 17.28 10.84
CA ILE A 32 35.01 18.43 10.17
C ILE A 32 35.41 18.50 8.69
N ASP A 33 36.65 18.15 8.36
CA ASP A 33 37.15 18.14 6.98
C ASP A 33 36.53 17.03 6.14
N ASN A 34 36.13 15.93 6.77
CA ASN A 34 35.43 14.83 6.10
C ASN A 34 33.89 15.01 6.04
N ILE A 35 33.34 16.15 6.48
CA ILE A 35 31.93 16.48 6.30
C ILE A 35 31.69 16.79 4.81
N ALA A 36 30.97 15.90 4.13
CA ALA A 36 30.54 16.12 2.75
C ALA A 36 29.67 17.39 2.65
N HIS A 37 29.89 18.19 1.61
CA HIS A 37 29.09 19.39 1.32
C HIS A 37 29.11 20.48 2.40
N LYS A 38 30.15 20.58 3.25
CA LYS A 38 30.29 21.64 4.27
C LYS A 38 30.22 23.08 3.71
N GLU A 39 30.56 23.25 2.43
CA GLU A 39 30.47 24.50 1.65
C GLU A 39 29.02 24.96 1.44
N GLU A 40 28.03 24.07 1.59
CA GLU A 40 26.60 24.36 1.40
C GLU A 40 25.91 24.80 2.70
N LEU A 41 26.63 24.74 3.83
CA LEU A 41 26.11 25.21 5.11
C LEU A 41 25.98 26.75 5.10
N PRO A 42 25.01 27.32 5.83
CA PRO A 42 24.94 28.76 6.03
C PRO A 42 26.27 29.34 6.57
N GLU A 43 26.65 30.53 6.11
CA GLU A 43 27.95 31.16 6.38
C GLU A 43 28.29 31.23 7.89
N TYR A 44 27.29 31.41 8.76
CA TYR A 44 27.48 31.40 10.21
C TYR A 44 27.90 30.03 10.77
N MET A 45 27.45 28.92 10.17
CA MET A 45 27.86 27.57 10.56
C MET A 45 29.25 27.23 10.04
N GLN A 46 29.61 27.70 8.85
CA GLN A 46 30.96 27.55 8.31
C GLN A 46 31.99 28.27 9.18
N ASN A 47 31.70 29.51 9.57
CA ASN A 47 32.54 30.30 10.48
C ASN A 47 32.68 29.64 11.86
N LEU A 48 31.59 29.05 12.38
CA LEU A 48 31.64 28.29 13.62
C LEU A 48 32.54 27.06 13.47
N LEU A 49 32.39 26.28 12.40
CA LEU A 49 33.22 25.09 12.13
C LEU A 49 34.70 25.45 12.01
N GLN A 50 35.04 26.54 11.32
CA GLN A 50 36.42 27.02 11.21
C GLN A 50 36.99 27.46 12.58
N THR A 51 36.19 28.14 13.40
CA THR A 51 36.59 28.54 14.76
C THR A 51 36.82 27.33 15.67
N MET A 52 36.12 26.21 15.43
CA MET A 52 36.35 24.95 16.16
C MET A 52 37.64 24.23 15.73
N VAL A 53 38.05 24.37 14.47
CA VAL A 53 39.29 23.80 13.93
C VAL A 53 40.51 24.64 14.33
N HIS A 54 40.34 25.96 14.38
CA HIS A 54 41.40 26.92 14.74
C HIS A 54 40.91 27.92 15.80
N PRO A 55 40.91 27.55 17.08
CA PRO A 55 40.59 28.50 18.15
C PRO A 55 41.66 29.59 18.25
N GLU A 56 41.30 30.85 17.99
CA GLU A 56 42.25 31.98 18.06
C GLU A 56 42.51 32.49 19.49
N HIS A 57 41.74 32.02 20.50
CA HIS A 57 41.83 32.49 21.89
C HIS A 57 41.83 31.36 22.92
N ALA A 58 42.65 31.47 23.97
CA ALA A 58 42.73 30.49 25.05
C ALA A 58 41.38 30.31 25.79
N GLU A 59 40.60 31.38 25.95
CA GLU A 59 39.29 31.31 26.63
C GLU A 59 38.21 30.56 25.84
N THR A 60 38.41 30.33 24.53
CA THR A 60 37.48 29.54 23.71
C THR A 60 37.60 28.03 23.97
N GLY A 61 38.69 27.56 24.57
CA GLY A 61 38.93 26.14 24.87
C GLY A 61 37.82 25.52 25.72
N LYS A 62 37.32 26.23 26.74
CA LYS A 62 36.21 25.76 27.60
C LYS A 62 34.87 25.65 26.87
N SER A 63 34.51 26.66 26.07
CA SER A 63 33.27 26.64 25.28
C SER A 63 33.33 25.58 24.19
N LEU A 64 34.48 25.41 23.56
CA LEU A 64 34.72 24.40 22.53
C LEU A 64 34.76 22.98 23.10
N LEU A 65 35.31 22.78 24.30
CA LEU A 65 35.22 21.51 25.04
C LEU A 65 33.76 21.12 25.31
N SER A 66 32.89 22.10 25.62
CA SER A 66 31.47 21.81 25.81
C SER A 66 30.78 21.38 24.52
N ILE A 67 31.11 22.02 23.39
CA ILE A 67 30.58 21.67 22.06
C ILE A 67 31.14 20.31 21.59
N ALA A 68 32.43 20.06 21.77
CA ALA A 68 33.07 18.79 21.45
C ALA A 68 32.52 17.65 22.32
N ALA A 69 32.27 17.90 23.61
CA ALA A 69 31.59 16.96 24.48
C ALA A 69 30.16 16.67 23.98
N GLU A 70 29.42 17.69 23.53
CA GLU A 70 28.05 17.53 23.01
C GLU A 70 28.03 16.75 21.68
N VAL A 71 28.99 17.01 20.78
CA VAL A 71 29.18 16.25 19.52
C VAL A 71 29.57 14.80 19.80
N THR A 72 30.49 14.57 20.72
CA THR A 72 30.90 13.22 21.14
C THR A 72 29.72 12.48 21.78
N THR A 73 28.93 13.18 22.60
CA THR A 73 27.72 12.64 23.21
C THR A 73 26.70 12.28 22.13
N LYS A 74 26.47 13.13 21.12
CA LYS A 74 25.56 12.82 20.00
C LYS A 74 26.03 11.64 19.14
N ILE A 75 27.35 11.47 18.95
CA ILE A 75 27.90 10.29 18.26
C ILE A 75 27.67 9.02 19.08
N VAL A 76 27.84 9.07 20.41
CA VAL A 76 27.52 7.97 21.33
C VAL A 76 26.00 7.71 21.42
N ASP A 77 25.18 8.75 21.33
CA ASP A 77 23.71 8.69 21.27
C ASP A 77 23.22 7.98 20.00
N THR A 78 23.94 8.16 18.89
CA THR A 78 23.63 7.49 17.62
C THR A 78 23.91 5.98 17.69
N VAL A 79 24.84 5.54 18.55
CA VAL A 79 25.25 4.14 18.71
C VAL A 79 24.41 3.41 19.78
N THR A 80 23.74 4.11 20.70
CA THR A 80 23.01 3.51 21.84
C THR A 80 21.48 3.60 21.69
N MET A 81 20.97 3.13 20.55
CA MET A 81 19.53 3.10 20.26
C MET A 81 18.77 2.06 21.10
N GLY A 82 18.11 2.52 22.17
CA GLY A 82 17.09 1.72 22.89
C GLY A 82 16.40 2.46 24.02
N GLY A 83 17.16 3.19 24.85
CA GLY A 83 16.63 3.90 26.03
C GLY A 83 15.95 5.25 25.73
N PHE A 84 16.36 5.95 24.67
CA PHE A 84 15.99 7.34 24.43
C PHE A 84 14.65 7.57 23.71
N LYS A 85 13.97 6.53 23.18
CA LYS A 85 12.64 6.72 22.56
C LYS A 85 11.64 7.36 23.51
N LYS A 86 11.69 7.01 24.81
CA LYS A 86 10.80 7.58 25.84
C LYS A 86 11.20 8.99 26.29
N MET A 87 12.49 9.31 26.23
CA MET A 87 13.00 10.64 26.62
C MET A 87 12.80 11.66 25.49
N HIS A 88 12.96 11.25 24.23
CA HIS A 88 12.61 12.04 23.05
C HIS A 88 11.11 12.35 23.02
N GLN A 89 10.24 11.36 23.31
CA GLN A 89 8.80 11.57 23.49
C GLN A 89 8.45 12.53 24.63
N ALA A 90 9.21 12.52 25.74
CA ALA A 90 8.99 13.43 26.86
C ALA A 90 9.45 14.86 26.56
N ALA A 91 10.56 15.05 25.83
CA ALA A 91 11.03 16.35 25.37
C ALA A 91 10.12 16.96 24.29
N ASN A 92 9.59 16.13 23.39
CA ASN A 92 8.61 16.51 22.35
C ASN A 92 7.19 16.76 22.89
N ARG A 93 6.96 16.55 24.20
CA ARG A 93 5.67 16.80 24.83
C ARG A 93 5.42 18.30 25.08
N ASP A 94 6.48 19.06 25.38
CA ASP A 94 6.39 20.49 25.69
C ASP A 94 6.78 21.37 24.50
N ALA A 95 7.70 20.89 23.64
CA ALA A 95 7.91 21.43 22.31
C ALA A 95 7.13 20.55 21.34
N LEU A 96 5.98 21.00 20.84
CA LEU A 96 5.19 20.33 19.79
C LEU A 96 6.02 20.19 18.49
N SER A 97 7.05 19.35 18.52
CA SER A 97 8.14 19.27 17.54
C SER A 97 7.82 18.27 16.45
N GLU A 98 7.00 17.25 16.76
CA GLU A 98 6.51 16.28 15.79
C GLU A 98 5.40 16.92 14.96
N ARG A 99 5.82 17.53 13.86
CA ARG A 99 4.94 18.07 12.84
C ARG A 99 4.36 16.93 11.99
N MET A 100 3.21 17.18 11.40
CA MET A 100 2.50 16.20 10.58
C MET A 100 3.36 15.78 9.38
N GLN A 101 3.40 14.47 9.11
CA GLN A 101 4.02 13.96 7.89
C GLN A 101 3.21 14.34 6.65
N ILE A 102 3.89 14.53 5.52
CA ILE A 102 3.28 15.01 4.27
C ILE A 102 2.19 14.07 3.75
N GLU A 103 2.30 12.76 3.95
CA GLU A 103 1.29 11.77 3.56
C GLU A 103 -0.04 12.01 4.29
N SER A 104 0.04 12.28 5.61
CA SER A 104 -1.14 12.62 6.40
C SER A 104 -1.71 13.98 5.98
N GLY A 105 -0.85 14.96 5.69
CA GLY A 105 -1.24 16.26 5.16
C GLY A 105 -1.98 16.15 3.81
N ASN A 106 -1.49 15.31 2.90
CA ASN A 106 -2.09 15.05 1.60
C ASN A 106 -3.47 14.38 1.74
N ILE A 107 -3.62 13.41 2.65
CA ILE A 107 -4.92 12.79 2.96
C ILE A 107 -5.92 13.84 3.46
N LEU A 108 -5.51 14.73 4.37
CA LEU A 108 -6.39 15.80 4.87
C LEU A 108 -6.77 16.78 3.76
N LYS A 109 -5.83 17.14 2.88
CA LYS A 109 -6.09 17.99 1.72
C LYS A 109 -7.08 17.34 0.75
N MET A 110 -6.87 16.08 0.39
CA MET A 110 -7.79 15.31 -0.47
C MET A 110 -9.22 15.27 0.09
N ARG A 111 -9.34 15.15 1.42
CA ARG A 111 -10.63 15.11 2.13
C ARG A 111 -11.22 16.49 2.43
N ARG A 112 -10.58 17.57 1.97
CA ARG A 112 -10.96 18.97 2.26
C ARG A 112 -11.08 19.25 3.76
N LYS A 113 -10.16 18.69 4.57
CA LYS A 113 -10.12 18.84 6.03
C LYS A 113 -9.04 19.80 6.51
N CYS A 114 -8.21 20.33 5.63
CA CYS A 114 -7.26 21.40 5.91
C CYS A 114 -7.38 22.52 4.85
N THR A 115 -6.86 23.70 5.19
CA THR A 115 -6.70 24.82 4.25
C THR A 115 -5.45 24.65 3.40
N GLU A 116 -5.39 25.32 2.24
CA GLU A 116 -4.21 25.29 1.36
C GLU A 116 -2.96 25.84 2.10
N ASP A 117 -3.13 26.89 2.88
CA ASP A 117 -2.04 27.49 3.68
C ASP A 117 -1.46 26.49 4.69
N TYR A 118 -2.33 25.78 5.41
CA TYR A 118 -1.89 24.75 6.35
C TYR A 118 -1.17 23.59 5.65
N TRP A 119 -1.63 23.20 4.46
CA TRP A 119 -0.96 22.18 3.67
C TRP A 119 0.42 22.64 3.16
N ASN A 120 0.54 23.90 2.71
CA ASN A 120 1.81 24.49 2.31
C ASN A 120 2.81 24.51 3.47
N ASP A 121 2.36 24.85 4.68
CA ASP A 121 3.19 24.81 5.89
C ASP A 121 3.68 23.38 6.19
N VAL A 122 2.80 22.38 6.07
CA VAL A 122 3.19 20.96 6.23
C VAL A 122 4.22 20.54 5.18
N CYS A 123 4.06 20.97 3.92
CA CYS A 123 5.02 20.66 2.86
C CYS A 123 6.38 21.31 3.11
N ALA A 124 6.39 22.58 3.51
CA ALA A 124 7.61 23.34 3.81
C ALA A 124 8.39 22.72 4.99
N VAL A 125 7.68 22.29 6.04
CA VAL A 125 8.31 21.61 7.19
C VAL A 125 8.93 20.27 6.81
N ASN A 126 8.38 19.58 5.80
CA ASN A 126 8.92 18.32 5.28
C ASN A 126 9.98 18.54 4.18
N ASN A 127 10.44 19.79 3.96
CA ASN A 127 11.47 20.17 2.98
C ASN A 127 11.13 19.84 1.51
N TYR A 128 9.84 19.75 1.16
CA TYR A 128 9.45 19.56 -0.24
C TYR A 128 9.23 20.93 -0.93
N PRO A 129 9.85 21.17 -2.10
CA PRO A 129 9.50 22.28 -2.95
C PRO A 129 8.00 22.27 -3.31
N PRO A 130 7.37 23.43 -3.58
CA PRO A 130 5.93 23.49 -3.90
C PRO A 130 5.53 22.62 -5.10
N ASP A 131 6.39 22.51 -6.12
CA ASP A 131 6.11 21.73 -7.31
C ASP A 131 6.19 20.22 -7.05
N GLU A 132 7.21 19.77 -6.32
CA GLU A 132 7.33 18.36 -5.89
C GLU A 132 6.21 17.97 -4.93
N SER A 133 5.81 18.87 -4.03
CA SER A 133 4.68 18.67 -3.12
C SER A 133 3.37 18.43 -3.86
N ARG A 134 3.15 19.16 -4.97
CA ARG A 134 1.99 18.96 -5.85
C ARG A 134 2.06 17.61 -6.56
N LEU A 135 3.21 17.23 -7.11
CA LEU A 135 3.38 15.95 -7.77
C LEU A 135 3.19 14.77 -6.80
N LEU A 136 3.71 14.88 -5.58
CA LEU A 136 3.51 13.90 -4.51
C LEU A 136 2.04 13.83 -4.09
N TYR A 137 1.36 14.97 -4.00
CA TYR A 137 -0.08 15.02 -3.73
C TYR A 137 -0.89 14.32 -4.83
N GLU A 138 -0.58 14.56 -6.10
CA GLU A 138 -1.24 13.90 -7.24
C GLU A 138 -0.96 12.40 -7.28
N SER A 139 0.27 11.96 -7.00
CA SER A 139 0.63 10.53 -7.01
C SER A 139 -0.01 9.72 -5.89
N GLN A 140 -0.37 10.37 -4.79
CA GLN A 140 -1.06 9.74 -3.65
C GLN A 140 -2.58 9.67 -3.82
N LYS A 141 -3.15 10.32 -4.83
CA LYS A 141 -4.58 10.19 -5.11
C LYS A 141 -4.89 8.75 -5.51
N PRO A 142 -5.98 8.16 -5.00
CA PRO A 142 -6.45 6.87 -5.50
C PRO A 142 -6.68 6.96 -7.01
N TYR A 143 -5.93 6.17 -7.78
CA TYR A 143 -6.10 6.06 -9.22
C TYR A 143 -6.84 4.76 -9.55
N PRO A 144 -7.78 4.75 -10.52
CA PRO A 144 -8.49 3.55 -10.90
C PRO A 144 -7.54 2.45 -11.39
N SER A 145 -7.95 1.17 -11.27
CA SER A 145 -7.18 0.08 -11.85
C SER A 145 -7.22 0.15 -13.39
N ILE A 146 -6.20 -0.39 -14.06
CA ILE A 146 -6.13 -0.34 -15.53
C ILE A 146 -7.35 -1.03 -16.20
N PRO A 147 -7.84 -2.19 -15.74
CA PRO A 147 -9.09 -2.76 -16.26
C PRO A 147 -10.32 -1.83 -16.08
N ASP A 148 -10.40 -1.08 -14.98
CA ASP A 148 -11.47 -0.10 -14.77
C ASP A 148 -11.34 1.09 -15.72
N LEU A 149 -10.11 1.55 -16.00
CA LEU A 149 -9.86 2.59 -17.01
C LEU A 149 -10.29 2.13 -18.40
N ILE A 150 -9.95 0.90 -18.80
CA ILE A 150 -10.38 0.34 -20.08
C ILE A 150 -11.90 0.21 -20.12
N THR A 151 -12.53 -0.23 -19.03
CA THR A 151 -13.99 -0.32 -18.92
C THR A 151 -14.63 1.07 -19.05
N ALA A 152 -14.13 2.06 -18.33
CA ALA A 152 -14.59 3.45 -18.44
C ALA A 152 -14.39 3.99 -19.86
N SER A 153 -13.28 3.64 -20.52
CA SER A 153 -12.98 4.01 -21.91
C SER A 153 -14.02 3.48 -22.90
N ARG A 154 -14.60 2.30 -22.64
CA ARG A 154 -15.69 1.76 -23.47
C ARG A 154 -16.99 2.57 -23.36
N TYR A 155 -17.24 3.20 -22.21
CA TYR A 155 -18.45 4.00 -21.97
C TYR A 155 -18.27 5.47 -22.37
N LEU A 156 -17.07 6.02 -22.18
CA LEU A 156 -16.76 7.44 -22.46
C LEU A 156 -16.27 7.66 -23.90
N GLY A 157 -15.68 6.64 -24.52
CA GLY A 157 -15.14 6.68 -25.89
C GLY A 157 -15.81 5.65 -26.81
N ASP A 158 -14.99 4.89 -27.54
CA ASP A 158 -15.46 3.84 -28.45
C ASP A 158 -15.62 2.50 -27.69
N PRO A 159 -16.82 1.90 -27.65
CA PRO A 159 -17.05 0.63 -26.97
C PRO A 159 -16.32 -0.56 -27.59
N TYR A 160 -16.03 -0.52 -28.90
CA TYR A 160 -15.36 -1.60 -29.63
C TYR A 160 -13.85 -1.41 -29.69
N ASN A 161 -13.37 -0.18 -29.57
CA ASN A 161 -11.95 0.14 -29.56
C ASN A 161 -11.58 1.13 -28.42
N PRO A 162 -11.61 0.67 -27.16
CA PRO A 162 -11.33 1.53 -26.01
C PRO A 162 -9.85 1.93 -25.87
N ARG A 163 -8.97 1.38 -26.70
CA ARG A 163 -7.51 1.53 -26.60
C ARG A 163 -7.07 2.98 -26.60
N PHE A 164 -7.56 3.76 -27.57
CA PHE A 164 -7.09 5.13 -27.76
C PHE A 164 -7.39 6.01 -26.54
N TYR A 165 -8.62 5.93 -26.04
CA TYR A 165 -9.02 6.70 -24.86
C TYR A 165 -8.30 6.21 -23.59
N ALA A 166 -8.08 4.90 -23.44
CA ALA A 166 -7.33 4.36 -22.31
C ALA A 166 -5.86 4.82 -22.32
N GLN A 167 -5.22 4.86 -23.50
CA GLN A 167 -3.82 5.29 -23.67
C GLN A 167 -3.63 6.80 -23.48
N GLU A 168 -4.67 7.61 -23.68
CA GLU A 168 -4.64 9.05 -23.33
C GLU A 168 -4.61 9.28 -21.81
N LEU A 169 -5.22 8.36 -21.04
CA LEU A 169 -5.31 8.47 -19.58
C LEU A 169 -4.15 7.79 -18.85
N PHE A 170 -3.53 6.76 -19.44
CA PHE A 170 -2.45 6.03 -18.81
C PHE A 170 -1.49 5.45 -19.85
N ASP A 171 -0.20 5.46 -19.54
CA ASP A 171 0.81 4.86 -20.40
C ASP A 171 0.75 3.32 -20.33
N ILE A 172 0.13 2.71 -21.33
CA ILE A 172 -0.09 1.27 -21.44
C ILE A 172 0.68 0.74 -22.65
N THR A 173 1.59 -0.19 -22.42
CA THR A 173 2.31 -0.87 -23.51
C THR A 173 1.36 -1.78 -24.30
N ASP A 174 1.64 -1.97 -25.59
CA ASP A 174 0.81 -2.78 -26.48
C ASP A 174 0.65 -4.24 -26.02
N LYS A 175 1.69 -4.80 -25.40
CA LYS A 175 1.67 -6.17 -24.89
C LYS A 175 0.76 -6.30 -23.67
N ASP A 176 0.83 -5.33 -22.76
CA ASP A 176 0.05 -5.36 -21.53
C ASP A 176 -1.42 -5.01 -21.79
N TYR A 177 -1.67 -4.12 -22.77
CA TYR A 177 -3.02 -3.76 -23.21
C TYR A 177 -3.85 -5.00 -23.56
N MET A 178 -3.28 -5.97 -24.28
CA MET A 178 -4.01 -7.17 -24.70
C MET A 178 -4.54 -7.97 -23.50
N ILE A 179 -3.75 -8.06 -22.42
CA ILE A 179 -4.13 -8.80 -21.21
C ILE A 179 -5.16 -8.01 -20.41
N TRP A 180 -4.94 -6.71 -20.22
CA TRP A 180 -5.87 -5.86 -19.46
C TRP A 180 -7.21 -5.66 -20.16
N ASP A 181 -7.21 -5.55 -21.49
CA ASP A 181 -8.43 -5.51 -22.29
C ASP A 181 -9.21 -6.82 -22.14
N TRP A 182 -8.52 -7.97 -22.21
CA TRP A 182 -9.16 -9.25 -21.97
C TRP A 182 -9.77 -9.35 -20.56
N LEU A 183 -9.08 -8.84 -19.55
CA LEU A 183 -9.59 -8.80 -18.17
C LEU A 183 -10.83 -7.93 -18.03
N SER A 184 -10.98 -6.88 -18.83
CA SER A 184 -12.14 -5.97 -18.81
C SER A 184 -13.43 -6.60 -19.35
N TYR A 185 -13.36 -7.64 -20.19
CA TYR A 185 -14.57 -8.28 -20.74
C TYR A 185 -15.40 -8.95 -19.66
N GLN A 186 -16.72 -8.93 -19.84
CA GLN A 186 -17.61 -9.81 -19.10
C GLN A 186 -17.48 -11.24 -19.65
N LYS A 187 -17.29 -12.21 -18.76
CA LYS A 187 -17.25 -13.63 -19.11
C LYS A 187 -18.60 -14.25 -18.74
N LEU A 188 -19.02 -15.24 -19.52
CA LEU A 188 -20.23 -15.98 -19.19
C LEU A 188 -20.06 -16.67 -17.83
N THR A 189 -21.09 -16.67 -17.01
CA THR A 189 -21.09 -17.47 -15.78
C THR A 189 -21.39 -18.93 -16.10
N THR A 190 -21.04 -19.85 -15.19
CA THR A 190 -21.39 -21.28 -15.32
C THR A 190 -22.89 -21.47 -15.59
N GLN A 191 -23.75 -20.70 -14.92
CA GLN A 191 -25.20 -20.75 -15.12
C GLN A 191 -25.62 -20.27 -16.51
N GLN A 192 -25.03 -19.18 -17.01
CA GLN A 192 -25.32 -18.69 -18.37
C GLN A 192 -24.92 -19.72 -19.43
N VAL A 193 -23.78 -20.38 -19.25
CA VAL A 193 -23.33 -21.47 -20.12
C VAL A 193 -24.31 -22.65 -20.09
N GLN A 194 -24.78 -23.06 -18.90
CA GLN A 194 -25.82 -24.10 -18.75
C GLN A 194 -27.15 -23.71 -19.40
N GLU A 195 -27.55 -22.45 -19.34
CA GLU A 195 -28.76 -21.96 -20.00
C GLU A 195 -28.65 -21.96 -21.53
N LEU A 196 -27.49 -21.59 -22.06
CA LEU A 196 -27.22 -21.66 -23.51
C LEU A 196 -27.23 -23.11 -24.02
N PHE A 197 -26.68 -24.04 -23.24
CA PHE A 197 -26.77 -25.47 -23.50
C PHE A 197 -28.22 -25.97 -23.52
N LYS A 198 -29.02 -25.62 -22.49
CA LYS A 198 -30.46 -25.97 -22.43
C LYS A 198 -31.26 -25.46 -23.62
N ARG A 199 -30.95 -24.25 -24.09
CA ARG A 199 -31.63 -23.62 -25.23
C ARG A 199 -31.18 -24.19 -26.58
N GLY A 200 -30.21 -25.10 -26.59
CA GLY A 200 -29.64 -25.68 -27.81
C GLY A 200 -28.81 -24.68 -28.63
N VAL A 201 -28.37 -23.56 -28.03
CA VAL A 201 -27.48 -22.59 -28.68
C VAL A 201 -26.04 -23.12 -28.67
N TYR A 202 -25.64 -23.75 -27.57
CA TYR A 202 -24.38 -24.46 -27.47
C TYR A 202 -24.62 -25.96 -27.54
N ASP A 203 -23.77 -26.64 -28.29
CA ASP A 203 -23.68 -28.09 -28.26
C ASP A 203 -22.83 -28.57 -27.07
N THR A 204 -22.62 -29.88 -26.99
CA THR A 204 -21.86 -30.49 -25.90
C THR A 204 -20.39 -30.04 -25.88
N ASP A 205 -19.78 -29.89 -27.04
CA ASP A 205 -18.35 -29.58 -27.17
C ASP A 205 -18.08 -28.10 -26.88
N ASP A 206 -18.94 -27.21 -27.38
CA ASP A 206 -18.91 -25.78 -27.08
C ASP A 206 -19.13 -25.52 -25.59
N THR A 207 -20.09 -26.22 -24.98
CA THR A 207 -20.37 -26.11 -23.54
C THR A 207 -19.17 -26.55 -22.70
N ASN A 208 -18.56 -27.70 -23.03
CA ASN A 208 -17.38 -28.18 -22.32
C ASN A 208 -16.20 -27.20 -22.47
N ARG A 209 -16.01 -26.61 -23.65
CA ARG A 209 -14.93 -25.65 -23.91
C ARG A 209 -15.11 -24.36 -23.11
N GLU A 210 -16.32 -23.80 -23.05
CA GLU A 210 -16.58 -22.61 -22.25
C GLU A 210 -16.47 -22.90 -20.74
N LEU A 211 -16.96 -24.05 -20.28
CA LEU A 211 -16.77 -24.46 -18.87
C LEU A 211 -15.30 -24.60 -18.51
N ALA A 212 -14.47 -25.16 -19.41
CA ALA A 212 -13.03 -25.24 -19.21
C ALA A 212 -12.36 -23.86 -19.15
N ARG A 213 -12.78 -22.90 -19.97
CA ARG A 213 -12.30 -21.50 -19.92
C ARG A 213 -12.66 -20.81 -18.60
N LEU A 214 -13.78 -21.19 -17.98
CA LEU A 214 -14.20 -20.72 -16.66
C LEU A 214 -13.49 -21.43 -15.50
N GLY A 215 -12.68 -22.45 -15.79
CA GLY A 215 -11.85 -23.16 -14.80
C GLY A 215 -12.40 -24.51 -14.35
N TRP A 216 -13.48 -25.04 -14.96
CA TRP A 216 -13.93 -26.40 -14.68
C TRP A 216 -13.00 -27.43 -15.31
N HIS A 217 -12.77 -28.54 -14.59
CA HIS A 217 -12.02 -29.65 -15.15
C HIS A 217 -12.82 -30.35 -16.26
N GLU A 218 -12.15 -30.91 -17.25
CA GLU A 218 -12.78 -31.56 -18.42
C GLU A 218 -13.74 -32.71 -18.01
N LEU A 219 -13.40 -33.42 -16.94
CA LEU A 219 -14.18 -34.54 -16.41
C LEU A 219 -15.46 -34.08 -15.70
N ASP A 220 -15.45 -32.86 -15.15
CA ASP A 220 -16.59 -32.33 -14.40
C ASP A 220 -17.67 -31.75 -15.31
N GLY A 221 -17.34 -31.49 -16.59
CA GLY A 221 -18.26 -30.91 -17.57
C GLY A 221 -19.56 -31.70 -17.70
N PHE A 222 -19.51 -33.02 -17.63
CA PHE A 222 -20.73 -33.86 -17.65
C PHE A 222 -21.64 -33.60 -16.44
N MET A 223 -21.08 -33.56 -15.23
CA MET A 223 -21.84 -33.31 -14.00
C MET A 223 -22.44 -31.90 -14.03
N VAL A 224 -21.65 -30.90 -14.42
CA VAL A 224 -22.13 -29.51 -14.51
C VAL A 224 -23.23 -29.36 -15.56
N LYS A 225 -23.19 -30.08 -16.69
CA LYS A 225 -24.29 -30.09 -17.67
C LYS A 225 -25.55 -30.76 -17.13
N SER A 226 -25.43 -31.84 -16.36
CA SER A 226 -26.60 -32.49 -15.76
C SER A 226 -27.35 -31.56 -14.80
N LEU A 227 -26.63 -30.68 -14.08
CA LEU A 227 -27.23 -29.64 -13.24
C LEU A 227 -28.00 -28.57 -14.04
N ALA A 228 -27.76 -28.46 -15.35
CA ALA A 228 -28.46 -27.47 -16.17
C ALA A 228 -29.97 -27.75 -16.20
N HIS A 229 -30.35 -29.02 -16.25
CA HIS A 229 -31.74 -29.45 -16.35
C HIS A 229 -32.33 -29.64 -14.95
N SER A 230 -33.29 -28.79 -14.58
CA SER A 230 -34.17 -29.09 -13.45
C SER A 230 -35.09 -30.23 -13.86
N LEU A 231 -35.11 -31.32 -13.11
CA LEU A 231 -36.15 -32.31 -13.28
C LEU A 231 -37.49 -31.66 -12.90
N PRO A 232 -38.52 -31.71 -13.78
CA PRO A 232 -39.83 -31.17 -13.46
C PRO A 232 -40.33 -31.77 -12.14
N ASN A 233 -41.16 -31.06 -11.38
CA ASN A 233 -41.78 -31.67 -10.21
C ASN A 233 -42.47 -32.98 -10.65
N PRO A 234 -42.11 -34.15 -10.11
CA PRO A 234 -42.62 -35.43 -10.59
C PRO A 234 -44.10 -35.59 -10.28
N MET A 235 -44.66 -34.77 -9.39
CA MET A 235 -46.11 -34.56 -9.25
C MET A 235 -46.75 -34.07 -10.54
N ILE A 236 -46.17 -33.09 -11.23
CA ILE A 236 -46.69 -32.60 -12.53
C ILE A 236 -46.54 -33.69 -13.60
N MET A 237 -45.45 -34.46 -13.55
CA MET A 237 -45.24 -35.58 -14.49
C MET A 237 -46.20 -36.76 -14.25
N ALA A 238 -46.51 -37.06 -12.99
CA ALA A 238 -47.45 -38.12 -12.61
C ALA A 238 -48.92 -37.71 -12.84
N GLN A 239 -49.31 -36.49 -12.45
CA GLN A 239 -50.67 -35.96 -12.65
C GLN A 239 -50.97 -35.64 -14.12
N GLY A 240 -49.96 -35.23 -14.90
CA GLY A 240 -50.08 -34.89 -16.32
C GLY A 240 -50.11 -36.08 -17.28
N LEU A 241 -50.27 -37.32 -16.79
CA LEU A 241 -50.24 -38.58 -17.56
C LEU A 241 -48.90 -38.90 -18.26
N LEU A 242 -47.80 -38.20 -17.94
CA LEU A 242 -46.50 -38.37 -18.62
C LEU A 242 -45.70 -39.59 -18.13
N LEU A 243 -46.06 -40.17 -16.98
CA LEU A 243 -45.42 -41.38 -16.42
C LEU A 243 -46.32 -42.62 -16.48
N GLN A 244 -47.34 -42.64 -17.35
CA GLN A 244 -48.17 -43.83 -17.53
C GLN A 244 -47.30 -45.05 -17.89
N ASN A 245 -47.31 -46.07 -17.02
CA ASN A 245 -46.53 -47.31 -17.08
C ASN A 245 -45.10 -47.28 -16.51
N ALA A 246 -44.67 -46.21 -15.82
CA ALA A 246 -43.44 -46.26 -15.03
C ALA A 246 -43.65 -47.13 -13.76
N ASN A 247 -42.65 -47.92 -13.37
CA ASN A 247 -42.72 -48.67 -12.11
C ASN A 247 -42.58 -47.72 -10.90
N LEU A 248 -43.10 -48.14 -9.74
CA LEU A 248 -43.12 -47.34 -8.51
C LEU A 248 -41.73 -46.82 -8.12
N GLU A 249 -40.70 -47.65 -8.29
CA GLU A 249 -39.31 -47.32 -7.97
C GLU A 249 -38.74 -46.21 -8.87
N SER A 250 -39.06 -46.21 -10.18
CA SER A 250 -38.67 -45.15 -11.10
C SER A 250 -39.39 -43.83 -10.78
N ILE A 251 -40.63 -43.90 -10.31
CA ILE A 251 -41.39 -42.72 -9.88
C ILE A 251 -40.74 -42.13 -8.62
N LEU A 252 -40.41 -42.94 -7.62
CA LEU A 252 -39.73 -42.49 -6.39
C LEU A 252 -38.33 -41.92 -6.64
N THR A 253 -37.58 -42.53 -7.57
CA THR A 253 -36.27 -42.03 -7.99
C THR A 253 -36.40 -40.69 -8.70
N GLY A 254 -37.42 -40.54 -9.56
CA GLY A 254 -37.75 -39.27 -10.18
C GLY A 254 -38.11 -38.18 -9.16
N ILE A 255 -38.98 -38.49 -8.18
CA ILE A 255 -39.36 -37.63 -7.05
C ILE A 255 -38.11 -37.12 -6.33
N SER A 256 -37.20 -38.03 -5.98
CA SER A 256 -35.98 -37.71 -5.25
C SER A 256 -35.02 -36.83 -6.06
N ALA A 257 -34.94 -37.04 -7.37
CA ALA A 257 -34.06 -36.30 -8.25
C ALA A 257 -34.59 -34.89 -8.63
N ALA A 258 -35.87 -34.62 -8.39
CA ALA A 258 -36.49 -33.30 -8.54
C ALA A 258 -36.51 -32.50 -7.22
N ASP A 259 -35.41 -32.58 -6.47
CA ASP A 259 -35.14 -31.84 -5.23
C ASP A 259 -36.04 -32.16 -4.02
N ILE A 260 -36.78 -33.29 -4.02
CA ILE A 260 -37.47 -33.78 -2.83
C ILE A 260 -36.52 -34.71 -2.06
N LYS A 261 -36.34 -34.45 -0.77
CA LYS A 261 -35.45 -35.28 0.07
C LYS A 261 -35.93 -36.76 0.04
N PRO A 262 -35.04 -37.73 -0.22
CA PRO A 262 -35.41 -39.14 -0.41
C PRO A 262 -36.27 -39.74 0.70
N ASP A 263 -36.00 -39.37 1.96
CA ASP A 263 -36.76 -39.82 3.14
C ASP A 263 -38.26 -39.50 3.06
N TYR A 264 -38.63 -38.45 2.31
CA TYR A 264 -40.00 -38.01 2.15
C TYR A 264 -40.58 -38.38 0.78
N ALA A 265 -39.82 -39.03 -0.11
CA ALA A 265 -40.27 -39.34 -1.47
C ALA A 265 -41.49 -40.27 -1.48
N GLN A 266 -41.53 -41.27 -0.59
CA GLN A 266 -42.68 -42.17 -0.43
C GLN A 266 -43.90 -41.43 0.12
N THR A 267 -43.72 -40.65 1.20
CA THR A 267 -44.79 -39.82 1.77
C THR A 267 -45.35 -38.83 0.75
N TYR A 268 -44.49 -38.32 -0.12
CA TYR A 268 -44.86 -37.40 -1.19
C TYR A 268 -45.65 -38.10 -2.31
N LEU A 269 -45.27 -39.32 -2.68
CA LEU A 269 -46.01 -40.14 -3.65
C LEU A 269 -47.41 -40.52 -3.12
N ASP A 270 -47.47 -40.98 -1.87
CA ASP A 270 -48.71 -41.42 -1.21
C ASP A 270 -49.71 -40.25 -0.98
N ALA A 271 -49.22 -39.00 -0.91
CA ALA A 271 -50.08 -37.83 -0.80
C ALA A 271 -50.70 -37.39 -2.14
N VAL A 272 -50.20 -37.91 -3.26
CA VAL A 272 -50.55 -37.48 -4.62
C VAL A 272 -51.42 -38.51 -5.36
N MET A 273 -51.23 -39.82 -5.10
CA MET A 273 -52.05 -40.91 -5.66
C MET A 273 -53.14 -41.37 -4.70
#